data_AF-A0A924X3Z4-F1
#
_entry.id   AF-A0A924X3Z4-F1
#
_cell.length_a   1.000
_cell.length_b   1.000
_cell.length_c   1.000
_cell.angle_alpha   90.00
_cell.angle_beta   90.00
_cell.angle_gamma   90.00
#
_symmetry.space_group_name_H-M   'P 1'
#
loop_
_entity.id
_entity.type
_entity.pdbx_description
1 polymer ?
#
loop_
_entity_poly.entity_id
_entity_poly.type
_entity_poly.pdbx_seq_one_letter_code
_entity_poly.pdbx_strand_id
1 'polypeptide(L)'
;MSQLLNRRRAGVLCHISSLPSNTASGDLGTEAFRFVDFLQEIGATIWQTLPLNMTHADGSPYQCLSAHAGNPEFISLDALFEKEWLSTNILVDKTLTKQQLLNLAYKNYLANIDASTNQYFDQFCIEQAFWLDDFALFLALREHFNHTGWFQWDEAYKNRDEATLKSANLLLAQEINAIKFTQYLFFSQWLALKAYATSKNVVLFGDIPIFVSYDSADVWCNPHLFKLDADQHMTVVAGVPPDYFSATGQRWGNPHYKWEAMQADGFAWWLRRMQTQNALFDMVRIDHFRGFEAAWEIPATDETAINGYWVHAPGDALLGAIKQAFPNITLIAEDLGVITPEVSTLRDKYALPGMKILQFAFGGQDDNPYLPHNTEENSVVYTGT
;
A
#
# COMPACT_ATOMS: atom_id res chain seq x y z
N MET A 1 -9.44 -22.80 -3.14
CA MET A 1 -8.02 -22.57 -3.50
C MET A 1 -7.98 -21.86 -4.85
N SER A 2 -7.23 -20.76 -4.98
CA SER A 2 -7.19 -20.00 -6.25
C SER A 2 -6.54 -20.83 -7.36
N GLN A 3 -6.93 -20.62 -8.62
CA GLN A 3 -6.30 -21.30 -9.76
C GLN A 3 -4.79 -21.02 -9.84
N LEU A 4 -4.37 -19.87 -9.34
CA LEU A 4 -2.96 -19.47 -9.31
C LEU A 4 -2.11 -20.38 -8.44
N LEU A 5 -2.67 -20.89 -7.34
CA LEU A 5 -1.98 -21.66 -6.29
C LEU A 5 -2.24 -23.18 -6.37
N ASN A 6 -2.85 -23.68 -7.45
CA ASN A 6 -3.10 -25.11 -7.65
C ASN A 6 -1.85 -25.94 -8.05
N ARG A 7 -0.68 -25.30 -8.11
CA ARG A 7 0.61 -25.91 -8.43
C ARG A 7 1.69 -25.31 -7.56
N ARG A 8 2.76 -26.08 -7.32
CA ARG A 8 3.97 -25.60 -6.63
C ARG A 8 4.61 -24.47 -7.44
N ARG A 9 5.02 -23.40 -6.75
CA ARG A 9 5.71 -22.23 -7.33
C ARG A 9 6.86 -21.82 -6.42
N ALA A 10 7.86 -21.20 -7.01
CA ALA A 10 8.92 -20.48 -6.31
C ALA A 10 8.95 -19.03 -6.79
N GLY A 11 9.47 -18.14 -5.95
CA GLY A 11 9.54 -16.71 -6.22
C GLY A 11 10.67 -16.03 -5.46
N VAL A 12 10.83 -14.74 -5.74
CA VAL A 12 11.82 -13.88 -5.08
C VAL A 12 11.10 -12.67 -4.47
N LEU A 13 11.40 -12.38 -3.20
CA LEU A 13 11.08 -11.11 -2.56
C LEU A 13 12.19 -10.11 -2.90
N CYS A 14 11.85 -9.07 -3.65
CA CYS A 14 12.77 -7.98 -4.02
C CYS A 14 11.95 -6.72 -4.23
N HIS A 15 12.16 -5.69 -3.39
CA HIS A 15 11.40 -4.45 -3.53
C HIS A 15 11.96 -3.58 -4.67
N ILE A 16 11.11 -2.76 -5.30
CA ILE A 16 11.50 -1.92 -6.45
C ILE A 16 12.68 -1.02 -6.11
N SER A 17 12.71 -0.46 -4.91
CA SER A 17 13.81 0.40 -4.46
C SER A 17 15.18 -0.29 -4.44
N SER A 18 15.21 -1.62 -4.38
CA SER A 18 16.43 -2.44 -4.32
C SER A 18 16.98 -2.81 -5.70
N LEU A 19 16.25 -2.51 -6.77
CA LEU A 19 16.73 -2.75 -8.13
C LEU A 19 17.93 -1.84 -8.42
N PRO A 20 18.92 -2.30 -9.21
CA PRO A 20 20.02 -1.46 -9.67
C PRO A 20 19.49 -0.21 -10.38
N SER A 21 20.11 0.94 -10.12
CA SER A 21 19.68 2.21 -10.71
C SER A 21 20.85 3.18 -10.81
N ASN A 22 20.79 4.05 -11.83
CA ASN A 22 21.70 5.19 -11.95
C ASN A 22 21.23 6.39 -11.12
N THR A 23 20.08 6.28 -10.45
CA THR A 23 19.52 7.27 -9.53
C THR A 23 19.60 6.77 -8.08
N ALA A 24 19.03 7.52 -7.13
CA ALA A 24 19.11 7.19 -5.70
C ALA A 24 18.34 5.92 -5.28
N SER A 25 17.39 5.46 -6.10
CA SER A 25 16.53 4.29 -5.82
C SER A 25 16.27 3.52 -7.12
N GLY A 26 16.02 2.22 -7.01
CA GLY A 26 15.43 1.43 -8.09
C GLY A 26 14.07 1.99 -8.53
N ASP A 27 13.74 1.81 -9.81
CA ASP A 27 12.54 2.33 -10.46
C ASP A 27 11.88 1.31 -11.39
N LEU A 28 10.79 1.70 -12.04
CA LEU A 28 10.00 0.89 -12.98
C LEU A 28 10.55 0.90 -14.42
N GLY A 29 11.85 1.17 -14.58
CA GLY A 29 12.54 1.23 -15.85
C GLY A 29 13.17 -0.09 -16.25
N THR A 30 14.21 -0.01 -17.11
CA THR A 30 14.87 -1.17 -17.74
C THR A 30 15.23 -2.29 -16.77
N GLU A 31 15.76 -1.97 -15.58
CA GLU A 31 16.20 -2.98 -14.61
C GLU A 31 15.04 -3.79 -14.00
N ALA A 32 13.82 -3.21 -13.90
CA ALA A 32 12.64 -3.95 -13.48
C ALA A 32 12.23 -5.01 -14.52
N PHE A 33 12.29 -4.67 -15.82
CA PHE A 33 12.02 -5.61 -16.91
C PHE A 33 13.09 -6.71 -16.98
N ARG A 34 14.36 -6.34 -16.79
CA ARG A 34 15.47 -7.31 -16.71
C ARG A 34 15.31 -8.25 -15.50
N PHE A 35 14.79 -7.76 -14.38
CA PHE A 35 14.51 -8.61 -13.22
C PHE A 35 13.41 -9.63 -13.53
N VAL A 36 12.37 -9.25 -14.27
CA VAL A 36 11.36 -10.21 -14.76
C VAL A 36 12.00 -11.27 -15.66
N ASP A 37 12.89 -10.87 -16.58
CA ASP A 37 13.61 -11.81 -17.44
C ASP A 37 14.48 -12.78 -16.64
N PHE A 38 15.18 -12.28 -15.62
CA PHE A 38 15.96 -13.10 -14.69
C PHE A 38 15.07 -14.13 -13.96
N LEU A 39 13.92 -13.71 -13.43
CA LEU A 39 12.98 -14.62 -12.77
C LEU A 39 12.50 -15.72 -13.71
N GLN A 40 12.18 -15.36 -14.97
CA GLN A 40 11.82 -16.32 -16.00
C GLN A 40 12.97 -17.31 -16.27
N GLU A 41 14.21 -16.82 -16.40
CA GLU A 41 15.40 -17.63 -16.69
C GLU A 41 15.66 -18.68 -15.61
N ILE A 42 15.50 -18.32 -14.32
CA ILE A 42 15.69 -19.25 -13.21
C ILE A 42 14.45 -20.13 -12.93
N GLY A 43 13.37 -19.96 -13.70
CA GLY A 43 12.11 -20.69 -13.53
C GLY A 43 11.27 -20.24 -12.32
N ALA A 44 11.59 -19.10 -11.71
CA ALA A 44 10.75 -18.48 -10.69
C ALA A 44 9.51 -17.87 -11.35
N THR A 45 8.35 -18.02 -10.71
CA THR A 45 7.06 -17.57 -11.28
C THR A 45 6.35 -16.55 -10.41
N ILE A 46 6.99 -16.08 -9.34
CA ILE A 46 6.45 -15.09 -8.41
C ILE A 46 7.51 -14.03 -8.15
N TRP A 47 7.15 -12.77 -8.27
CA TRP A 47 7.90 -11.62 -7.78
C TRP A 47 7.09 -10.96 -6.66
N GLN A 48 7.60 -11.01 -5.43
CA GLN A 48 7.01 -10.31 -4.31
C GLN A 48 7.68 -8.95 -4.05
N THR A 49 6.88 -7.93 -3.78
CA THR A 49 7.32 -6.61 -3.32
C THR A 49 6.71 -6.28 -1.97
N LEU A 50 7.36 -5.36 -1.24
CA LEU A 50 6.72 -4.62 -0.15
C LEU A 50 5.62 -3.68 -0.71
N PRO A 51 4.83 -2.99 0.13
CA PRO A 51 3.87 -1.98 -0.34
C PRO A 51 4.54 -0.95 -1.25
N LEU A 52 3.87 -0.55 -2.34
CA LEU A 52 4.40 0.41 -3.31
C LEU A 52 3.98 1.85 -3.02
N ASN A 53 3.32 2.05 -1.88
CA ASN A 53 2.65 3.29 -1.55
C ASN A 53 3.64 4.43 -1.29
N MET A 54 3.20 5.67 -1.52
CA MET A 54 4.01 6.85 -1.21
C MET A 54 4.28 6.92 0.31
N THR A 55 5.54 6.82 0.71
CA THR A 55 5.97 6.75 2.11
C THR A 55 5.98 8.13 2.76
N HIS A 56 6.04 8.16 4.08
CA HIS A 56 6.53 9.34 4.81
C HIS A 56 8.05 9.51 4.63
N ALA A 57 8.61 10.54 5.26
CA ALA A 57 10.03 10.87 5.20
C ALA A 57 10.95 9.82 5.83
N ASP A 58 10.42 8.93 6.67
CA ASP A 58 11.16 7.80 7.25
C ASP A 58 11.42 6.67 6.22
N GLY A 59 10.76 6.72 5.06
CA GLY A 59 10.93 5.77 3.96
C GLY A 59 10.27 4.41 4.21
N SER A 60 9.46 4.26 5.26
CA SER A 60 8.80 2.98 5.56
C SER A 60 7.65 2.70 4.61
N PRO A 61 7.67 1.59 3.83
CA PRO A 61 6.53 1.20 2.98
C PRO A 61 5.24 0.92 3.75
N TYR A 62 5.34 0.62 5.05
CA TYR A 62 4.21 0.32 5.92
C TYR A 62 3.62 1.57 6.60
N GLN A 63 4.23 2.74 6.36
CA GLN A 63 3.67 4.04 6.75
C GLN A 63 3.58 4.94 5.51
N CYS A 64 2.38 5.04 4.96
CA CYS A 64 2.15 5.74 3.70
C CYS A 64 1.14 6.88 3.82
N LEU A 65 1.30 7.88 2.96
CA LEU A 65 0.41 9.05 2.84
C LEU A 65 -0.95 8.69 2.20
N SER A 66 -1.04 7.53 1.53
CA SER A 66 -2.29 6.99 1.00
C SER A 66 -2.19 5.48 0.78
N ALA A 67 -3.26 4.75 1.12
CA ALA A 67 -3.43 3.32 0.85
C ALA A 67 -3.59 2.98 -0.64
N HIS A 68 -3.73 3.99 -1.50
CA HIS A 68 -3.95 3.86 -2.94
C HIS A 68 -2.78 4.39 -3.79
N ALA A 69 -2.21 5.54 -3.41
CA ALA A 69 -1.22 6.24 -4.21
C ALA A 69 0.11 5.49 -4.29
N GLY A 70 0.69 5.40 -5.49
CA GLY A 70 2.02 4.85 -5.71
C GLY A 70 3.13 5.84 -5.39
N ASN A 71 4.30 5.33 -5.03
CA ASN A 71 5.47 6.13 -4.69
C ASN A 71 6.09 6.77 -5.96
N PRO A 72 6.14 8.12 -6.05
CA PRO A 72 6.78 8.81 -7.18
C PRO A 72 8.25 8.43 -7.38
N GLU A 73 8.94 7.99 -6.32
CA GLU A 73 10.34 7.55 -6.39
C GLU A 73 10.54 6.31 -7.25
N PHE A 74 9.48 5.57 -7.60
CA PHE A 74 9.57 4.41 -8.49
C PHE A 74 9.32 4.75 -9.96
N ILE A 75 8.94 5.98 -10.30
CA ILE A 75 8.72 6.38 -11.69
C ILE A 75 10.07 6.44 -12.42
N SER A 76 10.23 5.66 -13.49
CA SER A 76 11.40 5.75 -14.35
C SER A 76 11.36 7.04 -15.16
N LEU A 77 12.45 7.80 -15.12
CA LEU A 77 12.62 9.02 -15.89
C LEU A 77 12.99 8.74 -17.35
N ASP A 78 13.57 7.58 -17.65
CA ASP A 78 13.96 7.17 -19.00
C ASP A 78 12.75 7.20 -19.96
N ALA A 79 11.61 6.66 -19.52
CA ALA A 79 10.36 6.70 -20.26
C ALA A 79 9.84 8.13 -20.53
N LEU A 80 10.23 9.12 -19.72
CA LEU A 80 9.86 10.53 -19.91
C LEU A 80 10.77 11.22 -20.92
N PHE A 81 12.05 10.82 -20.99
CA PHE A 81 12.97 11.26 -22.03
C PHE A 81 12.57 10.70 -23.40
N GLU A 82 12.16 9.42 -23.47
CA GLU A 82 11.68 8.78 -24.70
C GLU A 82 10.42 9.46 -25.27
N LYS A 83 9.55 9.98 -24.39
CA LYS A 83 8.35 10.74 -24.76
C LYS A 83 8.60 12.22 -25.05
N GLU A 84 9.86 12.66 -25.00
CA GLU A 84 10.26 14.07 -25.15
C GLU A 84 9.58 15.02 -24.12
N TRP A 85 9.10 14.46 -23.00
CA TRP A 85 8.57 15.25 -21.88
C TRP A 85 9.70 15.76 -20.99
N LEU A 86 10.87 15.12 -21.05
CA LEU A 86 12.12 15.65 -20.51
C LEU A 86 13.17 15.71 -21.64
N SER A 87 14.03 16.73 -21.59
CA SER A 87 15.17 16.87 -22.50
C SER A 87 16.44 16.31 -21.87
N THR A 88 17.25 15.59 -22.64
CA THR A 88 18.55 15.06 -22.20
C THR A 88 19.52 16.15 -21.74
N ASN A 89 19.33 17.41 -22.15
CA ASN A 89 20.12 18.55 -21.68
C ASN A 89 19.94 18.82 -20.17
N ILE A 90 18.85 18.36 -19.57
CA ILE A 90 18.57 18.48 -18.13
C ILE A 90 19.46 17.53 -17.31
N LEU A 91 19.93 16.42 -17.89
CA LEU A 91 20.83 15.47 -17.21
C LEU A 91 22.19 16.07 -16.84
N VAL A 92 22.53 17.23 -17.40
CA VAL A 92 23.75 17.98 -17.07
C VAL A 92 23.61 18.68 -15.71
N ASP A 93 22.40 18.97 -15.27
CA ASP A 93 22.11 19.62 -14.00
C ASP A 93 21.63 18.61 -12.94
N LYS A 94 22.60 17.97 -12.26
CA LYS A 94 22.35 16.99 -11.18
C LYS A 94 21.71 17.58 -9.91
N THR A 95 21.25 18.83 -9.92
CA THR A 95 20.70 19.50 -8.75
C THR A 95 19.19 19.34 -8.60
N LEU A 96 18.48 18.95 -9.66
CA LEU A 96 17.02 18.82 -9.61
C LEU A 96 16.59 17.54 -8.90
N THR A 97 15.62 17.68 -8.00
CA THR A 97 14.94 16.57 -7.35
C THR A 97 14.00 15.85 -8.32
N LYS A 98 13.64 14.61 -8.01
CA LYS A 98 12.70 13.82 -8.82
C LYS A 98 11.33 14.50 -8.94
N GLN A 99 10.83 15.10 -7.86
CA GLN A 99 9.59 15.86 -7.89
C GLN A 99 9.66 17.07 -8.85
N GLN A 100 10.78 17.80 -8.86
CA GLN A 100 10.97 18.92 -9.80
C GLN A 100 11.00 18.45 -11.26
N LEU A 101 11.62 17.29 -11.53
CA LEU A 101 11.63 16.69 -12.86
C LEU A 101 10.23 16.23 -13.29
N LEU A 102 9.46 15.62 -12.40
CA LEU A 102 8.07 15.23 -12.69
C LEU A 102 7.17 16.46 -12.95
N ASN A 103 7.34 17.54 -12.18
CA ASN A 103 6.63 18.80 -12.43
C ASN A 103 7.02 19.42 -13.78
N LEU A 104 8.29 19.34 -14.17
CA LEU A 104 8.74 19.79 -15.49
C LEU A 104 8.18 18.92 -16.62
N ALA A 105 8.16 17.59 -16.43
CA ALA A 105 7.55 16.66 -17.36
C ALA A 105 6.07 16.97 -17.56
N TYR A 106 5.34 17.30 -16.49
CA TYR A 106 3.94 17.73 -16.59
C TYR A 106 3.78 19.03 -17.38
N LYS A 107 4.62 20.04 -17.14
CA LYS A 107 4.59 21.30 -17.92
C LYS A 107 4.83 21.05 -19.41
N ASN A 108 5.79 20.20 -19.75
CA ASN A 108 6.10 19.86 -21.14
C ASN A 108 5.01 18.99 -21.78
N TYR A 109 4.41 18.08 -21.01
CA TYR A 109 3.23 17.32 -21.43
C TYR A 109 2.09 18.25 -21.85
N LEU A 110 1.78 19.28 -21.04
CA LEU A 110 0.75 20.26 -21.39
C LEU A 110 1.11 21.08 -22.64
N ALA A 111 2.38 21.40 -22.86
CA ALA A 111 2.83 22.17 -24.02
C ALA A 111 2.79 21.37 -25.33
N ASN A 112 2.93 20.04 -25.24
CA ASN A 112 3.05 19.13 -26.38
C ASN A 112 1.81 18.26 -26.62
N ILE A 113 0.72 18.47 -25.86
CA ILE A 113 -0.51 17.70 -25.99
C ILE A 113 -1.16 17.95 -27.36
N ASP A 114 -1.35 16.86 -28.12
CA ASP A 114 -2.42 16.79 -29.11
C ASP A 114 -3.69 16.23 -28.46
N ALA A 115 -4.85 16.44 -29.10
CA ALA A 115 -6.14 16.00 -28.55
C ALA A 115 -6.23 14.48 -28.32
N SER A 116 -5.37 13.67 -28.95
CA SER A 116 -5.36 12.21 -28.81
C SER A 116 -4.56 11.72 -27.58
N THR A 117 -3.54 12.47 -27.18
CA THR A 117 -2.67 12.14 -26.05
C THR A 117 -3.33 12.46 -24.70
N ASN A 118 -4.25 13.45 -24.67
CA ASN A 118 -4.91 13.86 -23.42
C ASN A 118 -5.92 12.82 -22.88
N GLN A 119 -6.43 11.93 -23.74
CA GLN A 119 -7.51 11.03 -23.38
C GLN A 119 -7.12 10.03 -22.28
N TYR A 120 -5.88 9.53 -22.24
CA TYR A 120 -5.47 8.53 -21.25
C TYR A 120 -5.31 9.11 -19.85
N PHE A 121 -4.74 10.32 -19.75
CA PHE A 121 -4.60 11.01 -18.45
C PHE A 121 -5.97 11.42 -17.90
N ASP A 122 -6.84 12.00 -18.75
CA ASP A 122 -8.19 12.37 -18.35
C ASP A 122 -9.00 11.13 -17.91
N GLN A 123 -8.90 10.04 -18.67
CA GLN A 123 -9.57 8.78 -18.33
C GLN A 123 -9.06 8.21 -17.00
N PHE A 124 -7.74 8.22 -16.78
CA PHE A 124 -7.17 7.82 -15.48
C PHE A 124 -7.72 8.68 -14.34
N CYS A 125 -7.79 10.00 -14.51
CA CYS A 125 -8.35 10.88 -13.49
C CYS A 125 -9.81 10.55 -13.19
N ILE A 126 -10.63 10.26 -14.21
CA ILE A 126 -12.04 9.88 -14.04
C ILE A 126 -12.16 8.53 -13.30
N GLU A 127 -11.39 7.52 -13.72
CA GLU A 127 -11.46 6.17 -13.15
C GLU A 127 -10.96 6.11 -11.70
N GLN A 128 -9.96 6.94 -11.37
CA GLN A 128 -9.32 6.97 -10.06
C GLN A 128 -9.84 8.08 -9.14
N ALA A 129 -10.82 8.88 -9.57
CA ALA A 129 -11.33 10.06 -8.84
C ALA A 129 -11.72 9.77 -7.39
N PHE A 130 -12.19 8.54 -7.09
CA PHE A 130 -12.65 8.13 -5.76
C PHE A 130 -11.57 8.20 -4.67
N TRP A 131 -10.28 8.23 -5.03
CA TRP A 131 -9.16 8.43 -4.10
C TRP A 131 -8.19 9.51 -4.59
N LEU A 132 -8.03 9.66 -5.91
CA LEU A 132 -7.01 10.51 -6.51
C LEU A 132 -7.26 11.99 -6.25
N ASP A 133 -8.52 12.44 -6.31
CA ASP A 133 -8.87 13.85 -6.11
C ASP A 133 -8.53 14.30 -4.69
N ASP A 134 -8.94 13.50 -3.72
CA ASP A 134 -8.69 13.72 -2.31
C ASP A 134 -7.19 13.62 -1.97
N PHE A 135 -6.49 12.62 -2.51
CA PHE A 135 -5.04 12.46 -2.32
C PHE A 135 -4.26 13.64 -2.90
N ALA A 136 -4.60 14.09 -4.11
CA ALA A 136 -3.90 15.19 -4.76
C ALA A 136 -4.11 16.50 -4.01
N LEU A 137 -5.34 16.76 -3.52
CA LEU A 137 -5.62 17.92 -2.67
C LEU A 137 -4.88 17.81 -1.32
N PHE A 138 -4.91 16.64 -0.67
CA PHE A 138 -4.19 16.39 0.58
C PHE A 138 -2.70 16.71 0.44
N LEU A 139 -2.05 16.21 -0.61
CA LEU A 139 -0.62 16.39 -0.81
C LEU A 139 -0.28 17.85 -1.18
N ALA A 140 -1.12 18.53 -1.97
CA ALA A 140 -0.96 19.96 -2.26
C ALA A 140 -1.13 20.83 -1.01
N LEU A 141 -2.10 20.53 -0.15
CA LEU A 141 -2.27 21.21 1.15
C LEU A 141 -1.10 20.92 2.09
N ARG A 142 -0.61 19.69 2.10
CA ARG A 142 0.58 19.32 2.88
C ARG A 142 1.78 20.17 2.48
N GLU A 143 2.01 20.42 1.18
CA GLU A 143 3.03 21.37 0.71
C GLU A 143 2.74 22.79 1.19
N HIS A 144 1.49 23.27 1.02
CA HIS A 144 1.06 24.60 1.44
C HIS A 144 1.30 24.86 2.94
N PHE A 145 1.14 23.83 3.78
CA PHE A 145 1.35 23.86 5.22
C PHE A 145 2.75 23.34 5.65
N ASN A 146 3.77 23.47 4.78
CA ASN A 146 5.17 23.13 5.08
C ASN A 146 5.37 21.69 5.62
N HIS A 147 4.67 20.74 5.02
CA HIS A 147 4.70 19.30 5.34
C HIS A 147 4.24 18.92 6.75
N THR A 148 3.50 19.80 7.43
CA THR A 148 2.82 19.44 8.68
C THR A 148 1.70 18.44 8.43
N GLY A 149 1.43 17.61 9.45
CA GLY A 149 0.35 16.63 9.36
C GLY A 149 -1.02 17.30 9.38
N TRP A 150 -2.02 16.68 8.75
CA TRP A 150 -3.34 17.32 8.57
C TRP A 150 -4.04 17.71 9.88
N PHE A 151 -3.74 17.00 10.96
CA PHE A 151 -4.25 17.26 12.30
C PHE A 151 -3.70 18.56 12.93
N GLN A 152 -2.71 19.19 12.28
CA GLN A 152 -2.11 20.47 12.67
C GLN A 152 -2.56 21.63 11.76
N TRP A 153 -3.32 21.37 10.69
CA TRP A 153 -3.83 22.41 9.81
C TRP A 153 -4.91 23.24 10.50
N ASP A 154 -5.17 24.44 9.96
CA ASP A 154 -6.27 25.27 10.43
C ASP A 154 -7.60 24.49 10.38
N GLU A 155 -8.47 24.74 11.36
CA GLU A 155 -9.71 23.97 11.58
C GLU A 155 -10.58 23.81 10.34
N ALA A 156 -10.63 24.80 9.45
CA ALA A 156 -11.40 24.72 8.21
C ALA A 156 -10.84 23.69 7.21
N TYR A 157 -9.52 23.52 7.15
CA TYR A 157 -8.87 22.49 6.32
C TYR A 157 -8.89 21.13 7.01
N LYS A 158 -8.58 21.09 8.30
CA LYS A 158 -8.62 19.87 9.12
C LYS A 158 -10.01 19.22 9.10
N ASN A 159 -11.07 20.02 9.26
CA ASN A 159 -12.47 19.54 9.23
C ASN A 159 -13.09 19.54 7.82
N ARG A 160 -12.30 19.80 6.78
CA ARG A 160 -12.74 19.72 5.38
C ARG A 160 -13.97 20.57 5.08
N ASP A 161 -13.99 21.82 5.57
CA ASP A 161 -15.03 22.79 5.24
C ASP A 161 -15.15 22.96 3.71
N GLU A 162 -16.36 22.80 3.18
CA GLU A 162 -16.60 22.69 1.74
C GLU A 162 -16.15 23.95 0.98
N ALA A 163 -16.44 25.14 1.52
CA ALA A 163 -16.08 26.40 0.89
C ALA A 163 -14.55 26.62 0.89
N THR A 164 -13.90 26.25 1.99
CA THR A 164 -12.45 26.29 2.14
C THR A 164 -11.78 25.35 1.15
N LEU A 165 -12.20 24.09 1.08
CA LEU A 165 -11.63 23.11 0.15
C LEU A 165 -11.89 23.48 -1.31
N LYS A 166 -13.06 24.04 -1.64
CA LYS A 166 -13.35 24.52 -2.99
C LYS A 166 -12.41 25.66 -3.39
N SER A 167 -12.16 26.60 -2.48
CA SER A 167 -11.22 27.71 -2.71
C SER A 167 -9.79 27.18 -2.88
N ALA A 168 -9.39 26.23 -2.06
CA ALA A 168 -8.09 25.58 -2.14
C ALA A 168 -7.87 24.80 -3.44
N ASN A 169 -8.89 24.07 -3.91
CA ASN A 169 -8.86 23.38 -5.20
C ASN A 169 -8.61 24.33 -6.38
N LEU A 170 -9.20 25.53 -6.33
CA LEU A 170 -8.98 26.55 -7.36
C LEU A 170 -7.59 27.16 -7.24
N LEU A 171 -7.16 27.47 -6.03
CA LEU A 171 -5.86 28.08 -5.75
C LEU A 171 -4.69 27.16 -6.12
N LEU A 172 -4.81 25.87 -5.81
CA LEU A 172 -3.77 24.85 -5.96
C LEU A 172 -3.98 23.96 -7.20
N ALA A 173 -4.78 24.42 -8.17
CA ALA A 173 -5.19 23.59 -9.30
C ALA A 173 -4.01 23.07 -10.13
N GLN A 174 -2.93 23.86 -10.26
CA GLN A 174 -1.76 23.46 -11.03
C GLN A 174 -0.99 22.34 -10.32
N GLU A 175 -0.77 22.49 -9.01
CA GLU A 175 -0.10 21.53 -8.15
C GLU A 175 -0.88 20.22 -8.07
N ILE A 176 -2.20 20.31 -7.84
CA ILE A 176 -3.11 19.17 -7.80
C ILE A 176 -3.00 18.37 -9.10
N ASN A 177 -3.07 19.03 -10.27
CA ASN A 177 -3.00 18.31 -11.54
C ASN A 177 -1.60 17.71 -11.81
N ALA A 178 -0.52 18.35 -11.35
CA ALA A 178 0.83 17.76 -11.43
C ALA A 178 0.95 16.48 -10.57
N ILE A 179 0.33 16.46 -9.39
CA ILE A 179 0.26 15.27 -8.53
C ILE A 179 -0.57 14.17 -9.20
N LYS A 180 -1.72 14.51 -9.79
CA LYS A 180 -2.53 13.55 -10.55
C LYS A 180 -1.76 12.95 -11.72
N PHE A 181 -1.05 13.78 -12.47
CA PHE A 181 -0.20 13.34 -13.57
C PHE A 181 0.92 12.41 -13.09
N THR A 182 1.53 12.72 -11.94
CA THR A 182 2.54 11.85 -11.32
C THR A 182 1.98 10.47 -11.00
N GLN A 183 0.78 10.39 -10.42
CA GLN A 183 0.12 9.11 -10.18
C GLN A 183 -0.23 8.38 -11.49
N TYR A 184 -0.70 9.10 -12.51
CA TYR A 184 -0.92 8.51 -13.84
C TYR A 184 0.36 7.87 -14.40
N LEU A 185 1.51 8.54 -14.29
CA LEU A 185 2.80 7.99 -14.72
C LEU A 185 3.15 6.71 -13.96
N PHE A 186 3.02 6.71 -12.63
CA PHE A 186 3.29 5.54 -11.80
C PHE A 186 2.43 4.35 -12.22
N PHE A 187 1.11 4.53 -12.29
CA PHE A 187 0.19 3.45 -12.64
C PHE A 187 0.42 2.96 -14.07
N SER A 188 0.69 3.86 -15.01
CA SER A 188 1.00 3.49 -16.41
C SER A 188 2.25 2.61 -16.50
N GLN A 189 3.33 2.98 -15.81
CA GLN A 189 4.57 2.20 -15.82
C GLN A 189 4.41 0.87 -15.07
N TRP A 190 3.74 0.87 -13.93
CA TRP A 190 3.48 -0.36 -13.16
C TRP A 190 2.64 -1.36 -13.96
N LEU A 191 1.57 -0.90 -14.61
CA LEU A 191 0.71 -1.77 -15.42
C LEU A 191 1.42 -2.31 -16.66
N ALA A 192 2.33 -1.53 -17.26
CA ALA A 192 3.20 -2.02 -18.33
C ALA A 192 4.15 -3.14 -17.83
N LEU A 193 4.76 -2.96 -16.66
CA LEU A 193 5.58 -3.99 -16.03
C LEU A 193 4.78 -5.24 -15.66
N LYS A 194 3.57 -5.09 -15.10
CA LYS A 194 2.66 -6.20 -14.80
C LYS A 194 2.28 -6.98 -16.06
N ALA A 195 1.95 -6.28 -17.15
CA ALA A 195 1.65 -6.92 -18.43
C ALA A 195 2.86 -7.69 -18.97
N TYR A 196 4.07 -7.13 -18.83
CA TYR A 196 5.30 -7.82 -19.21
C TYR A 196 5.58 -9.06 -18.35
N ALA A 197 5.48 -8.95 -17.02
CA ALA A 197 5.61 -10.06 -16.09
C ALA A 197 4.61 -11.19 -16.42
N THR A 198 3.36 -10.83 -16.69
CA THR A 198 2.32 -11.77 -17.14
C THR A 198 2.74 -12.49 -18.43
N SER A 199 3.28 -11.77 -19.42
CA SER A 199 3.78 -12.36 -20.67
C SER A 199 4.93 -13.34 -20.47
N LYS A 200 5.69 -13.20 -19.37
CA LYS A 200 6.76 -14.11 -18.95
C LYS A 200 6.31 -15.16 -17.92
N ASN A 201 5.01 -15.28 -17.65
CA ASN A 201 4.44 -16.17 -16.63
C ASN A 201 5.03 -15.92 -15.21
N VAL A 202 5.39 -14.66 -14.94
CA VAL A 202 5.74 -14.15 -13.62
C VAL A 202 4.54 -13.42 -13.03
N VAL A 203 4.16 -13.82 -11.83
CA VAL A 203 3.04 -13.30 -11.06
C VAL A 203 3.55 -12.22 -10.11
N LEU A 204 2.87 -11.07 -10.05
CA LEU A 204 3.20 -10.01 -9.10
C LEU A 204 2.46 -10.20 -7.77
N PHE A 205 3.22 -10.26 -6.69
CA PHE A 205 2.73 -10.49 -5.34
C PHE A 205 2.98 -9.23 -4.48
N GLY A 206 1.91 -8.49 -4.22
CA GLY A 206 1.93 -7.28 -3.40
C GLY A 206 1.70 -7.55 -1.92
N ASP A 207 1.71 -6.45 -1.16
CA ASP A 207 1.59 -6.45 0.29
C ASP A 207 0.80 -5.22 0.73
N ILE A 208 -0.06 -5.36 1.74
CA ILE A 208 -0.74 -4.25 2.40
C ILE A 208 -0.63 -4.37 3.93
N PRO A 209 -0.24 -3.28 4.64
CA PRO A 209 -0.46 -3.18 6.09
C PRO A 209 -1.95 -3.26 6.39
N ILE A 210 -2.39 -3.96 7.44
CA ILE A 210 -3.81 -3.90 7.81
C ILE A 210 -4.22 -2.46 8.12
N PHE A 211 -3.45 -1.72 8.93
CA PHE A 211 -3.74 -0.34 9.30
C PHE A 211 -3.13 0.67 8.30
N VAL A 212 -3.61 1.92 8.35
CA VAL A 212 -3.06 3.05 7.59
C VAL A 212 -2.38 4.05 8.52
N SER A 213 -1.58 4.98 8.00
CA SER A 213 -1.02 6.06 8.81
C SER A 213 -2.09 7.05 9.27
N TYR A 214 -1.96 7.61 10.48
CA TYR A 214 -2.84 8.69 10.94
C TYR A 214 -2.75 9.91 10.02
N ASP A 215 -1.53 10.33 9.69
CA ASP A 215 -1.27 11.43 8.77
C ASP A 215 -1.35 10.99 7.30
N SER A 216 -2.55 10.63 6.85
CA SER A 216 -2.80 10.17 5.48
C SER A 216 -4.06 10.81 4.89
N ALA A 217 -4.13 10.82 3.56
CA ALA A 217 -5.36 11.19 2.85
C ALA A 217 -6.52 10.26 3.25
N ASP A 218 -6.24 8.99 3.54
CA ASP A 218 -7.27 8.01 3.90
C ASP A 218 -8.03 8.42 5.17
N VAL A 219 -7.30 8.84 6.21
CA VAL A 219 -7.87 9.23 7.50
C VAL A 219 -8.47 10.63 7.42
N TRP A 220 -7.74 11.59 6.83
CA TRP A 220 -8.23 12.97 6.69
C TRP A 220 -9.56 13.05 5.95
N CYS A 221 -9.74 12.27 4.88
CA CYS A 221 -10.96 12.29 4.08
C CYS A 221 -12.10 11.45 4.67
N ASN A 222 -11.78 10.48 5.54
CA ASN A 222 -12.77 9.55 6.08
C ASN A 222 -12.70 9.42 7.62
N PRO A 223 -12.66 10.52 8.39
CA PRO A 223 -12.42 10.46 9.84
C PRO A 223 -13.50 9.68 10.60
N HIS A 224 -14.73 9.63 10.04
CA HIS A 224 -15.84 8.86 10.57
C HIS A 224 -15.64 7.34 10.52
N LEU A 225 -14.68 6.83 9.74
CA LEU A 225 -14.31 5.41 9.64
C LEU A 225 -13.19 5.00 10.61
N PHE A 226 -12.65 5.95 11.40
CA PHE A 226 -11.55 5.72 12.34
C PHE A 226 -11.92 6.16 13.75
N LYS A 227 -11.30 5.55 14.77
CA LYS A 227 -11.54 5.81 16.21
C LYS A 227 -10.95 7.14 16.68
N LEU A 228 -11.49 8.22 16.12
CA LEU A 228 -11.15 9.60 16.44
C LEU A 228 -12.22 10.26 17.32
N ASP A 229 -11.79 11.19 18.18
CA ASP A 229 -12.66 12.06 18.98
C ASP A 229 -13.23 13.24 18.15
N ALA A 230 -13.93 14.16 18.82
CA ALA A 230 -14.55 15.31 18.17
C ALA A 230 -13.54 16.31 17.58
N ASP A 231 -12.33 16.37 18.13
CA ASP A 231 -11.22 17.19 17.64
C ASP A 231 -10.32 16.41 16.66
N GLN A 232 -10.81 15.25 16.20
CA GLN A 232 -10.15 14.31 15.30
C GLN A 232 -8.86 13.68 15.84
N HIS A 233 -8.59 13.72 17.15
CA HIS A 233 -7.46 13.00 17.74
C HIS A 233 -7.77 11.51 17.91
N MET A 234 -6.74 10.67 17.78
CA MET A 234 -6.89 9.23 18.02
C MET A 234 -7.24 8.96 19.48
N THR A 235 -8.30 8.19 19.72
CA THR A 235 -8.68 7.75 21.07
C THR A 235 -7.91 6.49 21.50
N VAL A 236 -7.59 5.64 20.52
CA VAL A 236 -6.79 4.42 20.66
C VAL A 236 -5.86 4.29 19.46
N VAL A 237 -4.76 3.55 19.63
CA VAL A 237 -3.78 3.25 18.59
C VAL A 237 -3.50 1.75 18.47
N ALA A 238 -3.01 1.35 17.30
CA ALA A 238 -2.63 -0.01 17.00
C ALA A 238 -1.30 -0.42 17.63
N GLY A 239 -1.19 -1.71 17.87
CA GLY A 239 -0.01 -2.37 18.41
C GLY A 239 -0.25 -3.85 18.63
N VAL A 240 0.65 -4.47 19.38
CA VAL A 240 0.53 -5.85 19.87
C VAL A 240 0.87 -5.91 21.36
N PRO A 241 0.23 -6.81 22.12
CA PRO A 241 0.48 -6.94 23.55
C PRO A 241 1.91 -7.38 23.84
N PRO A 242 2.37 -7.26 25.10
CA PRO A 242 3.55 -7.97 25.56
C PRO A 242 3.49 -9.46 25.26
N ASP A 243 4.61 -10.00 24.84
CA ASP A 243 4.80 -11.43 24.62
C ASP A 243 6.18 -11.87 25.11
N TYR A 244 6.54 -13.12 24.84
CA TYR A 244 7.82 -13.68 25.27
C TYR A 244 9.03 -13.08 24.53
N PHE A 245 8.83 -12.33 23.45
CA PHE A 245 9.88 -11.60 22.72
C PHE A 245 9.97 -10.13 23.16
N SER A 246 8.85 -9.50 23.52
CA SER A 246 8.79 -8.09 23.95
C SER A 246 8.01 -7.93 25.25
N ALA A 247 8.73 -7.55 26.32
CA ALA A 247 8.15 -7.31 27.65
C ALA A 247 7.13 -6.16 27.68
N THR A 248 7.18 -5.23 26.72
CA THR A 248 6.29 -4.07 26.64
C THR A 248 5.31 -4.14 25.47
N GLY A 249 5.35 -5.22 24.69
CA GLY A 249 4.66 -5.31 23.41
C GLY A 249 5.22 -4.30 22.41
N GLN A 250 4.41 -3.88 21.45
CA GLN A 250 4.78 -2.86 20.48
C GLN A 250 3.62 -1.89 20.28
N ARG A 251 3.89 -0.60 20.39
CA ARG A 251 2.93 0.47 20.09
C ARG A 251 3.28 1.06 18.73
N TRP A 252 2.48 0.78 17.71
CA TRP A 252 2.76 1.22 16.34
C TRP A 252 2.24 2.63 16.04
N GLY A 253 1.14 3.03 16.69
CA GLY A 253 0.63 4.40 16.61
C GLY A 253 -0.38 4.66 15.48
N ASN A 254 -0.75 3.64 14.69
CA ASN A 254 -1.79 3.76 13.66
C ASN A 254 -3.19 3.92 14.28
N PRO A 255 -4.12 4.64 13.64
CA PRO A 255 -5.51 4.70 14.07
C PRO A 255 -6.21 3.35 13.86
N HIS A 256 -7.12 3.02 14.78
CA HIS A 256 -8.03 1.89 14.61
C HIS A 256 -9.27 2.24 13.82
N TYR A 257 -9.84 1.22 13.17
CA TYR A 257 -11.08 1.33 12.41
C TYR A 257 -12.30 1.41 13.33
N LYS A 258 -13.28 2.23 12.95
CA LYS A 258 -14.66 2.14 13.45
C LYS A 258 -15.39 1.08 12.63
N TRP A 259 -15.16 -0.20 12.96
CA TRP A 259 -15.68 -1.34 12.21
C TRP A 259 -17.20 -1.33 12.02
N GLU A 260 -17.96 -0.88 13.02
CA GLU A 260 -19.42 -0.73 12.90
C GLU A 260 -19.82 0.26 11.79
N ALA A 261 -19.10 1.38 11.67
CA ALA A 261 -19.35 2.37 10.62
C ALA A 261 -18.99 1.81 9.23
N MET A 262 -17.86 1.11 9.12
CA MET A 262 -17.47 0.44 7.88
C MET A 262 -18.44 -0.69 7.52
N GLN A 263 -18.96 -1.45 8.49
CA GLN A 263 -19.92 -2.51 8.20
C GLN A 263 -21.27 -1.95 7.75
N ALA A 264 -21.67 -0.79 8.27
CA ALA A 264 -22.95 -0.14 7.93
C ALA A 264 -23.04 0.27 6.45
N ASP A 265 -21.92 0.54 5.78
CA ASP A 265 -21.87 0.86 4.34
C ASP A 265 -21.42 -0.32 3.46
N GLY A 266 -21.33 -1.53 4.03
CA GLY A 266 -20.90 -2.72 3.30
C GLY A 266 -19.40 -2.78 3.03
N PHE A 267 -18.59 -2.14 3.89
CA PHE A 267 -17.13 -2.10 3.83
C PHE A 267 -16.59 -1.33 2.62
N ALA A 268 -17.27 -0.26 2.20
CA ALA A 268 -16.97 0.43 0.94
C ALA A 268 -15.52 0.92 0.85
N TRP A 269 -14.96 1.44 1.95
CA TRP A 269 -13.57 1.87 2.03
C TRP A 269 -12.58 0.71 1.77
N TRP A 270 -12.78 -0.43 2.43
CA TRP A 270 -11.93 -1.61 2.23
C TRP A 270 -12.09 -2.20 0.84
N LEU A 271 -13.30 -2.23 0.29
CA LEU A 271 -13.53 -2.72 -1.08
C LEU A 271 -12.81 -1.85 -2.12
N ARG A 272 -12.83 -0.52 -1.95
CA ARG A 272 -12.05 0.41 -2.79
C ARG A 272 -10.55 0.20 -2.65
N ARG A 273 -10.05 -0.01 -1.42
CA ARG A 273 -8.64 -0.35 -1.19
C ARG A 273 -8.26 -1.62 -1.94
N MET A 274 -9.06 -2.67 -1.81
CA MET A 274 -8.82 -3.95 -2.51
C MET A 274 -8.97 -3.83 -4.02
N GLN A 275 -9.83 -2.94 -4.53
CA GLN A 275 -9.94 -2.65 -5.96
C GLN A 275 -8.60 -2.16 -6.53
N THR A 276 -7.95 -1.21 -5.85
CA THR A 276 -6.63 -0.71 -6.26
C THR A 276 -5.58 -1.82 -6.21
N GLN A 277 -5.54 -2.59 -5.13
CA GLN A 277 -4.55 -3.68 -4.99
C GLN A 277 -4.75 -4.79 -6.03
N ASN A 278 -5.99 -5.14 -6.35
CA ASN A 278 -6.34 -6.12 -7.38
C ASN A 278 -5.97 -5.64 -8.81
N ALA A 279 -5.96 -4.32 -9.04
CA ALA A 279 -5.43 -3.77 -10.28
C ALA A 279 -3.90 -3.90 -10.36
N LEU A 280 -3.20 -3.63 -9.26
CA LEU A 280 -1.74 -3.63 -9.20
C LEU A 280 -1.12 -5.03 -9.14
N PHE A 281 -1.75 -5.99 -8.47
CA PHE A 281 -1.14 -7.28 -8.18
C PHE A 281 -2.03 -8.46 -8.58
N ASP A 282 -1.43 -9.63 -8.69
CA ASP A 282 -2.12 -10.90 -8.91
C ASP A 282 -2.37 -11.64 -7.58
N MET A 283 -1.51 -11.37 -6.59
CA MET A 283 -1.58 -11.86 -5.21
C MET A 283 -1.36 -10.70 -4.24
N VAL A 284 -2.02 -10.70 -3.09
CA VAL A 284 -1.85 -9.66 -2.07
C VAL A 284 -1.70 -10.28 -0.69
N ARG A 285 -0.60 -9.98 0.00
CA ARG A 285 -0.39 -10.31 1.41
C ARG A 285 -1.12 -9.26 2.24
N ILE A 286 -1.85 -9.71 3.25
CA ILE A 286 -2.42 -8.84 4.27
C ILE A 286 -1.57 -9.00 5.52
N ASP A 287 -0.74 -8.01 5.78
CA ASP A 287 0.08 -7.92 6.97
C ASP A 287 -0.78 -7.77 8.22
N HIS A 288 -0.38 -8.44 9.30
CA HIS A 288 -1.13 -8.55 10.54
C HIS A 288 -2.58 -9.03 10.34
N PHE A 289 -2.75 -10.09 9.55
CA PHE A 289 -4.08 -10.63 9.18
C PHE A 289 -4.96 -10.94 10.40
N ARG A 290 -4.34 -11.33 11.52
CA ARG A 290 -5.07 -11.60 12.77
C ARG A 290 -5.96 -10.42 13.21
N GLY A 291 -5.60 -9.19 12.82
CA GLY A 291 -6.35 -7.96 13.01
C GLY A 291 -7.79 -7.99 12.49
N PHE A 292 -8.11 -8.89 11.56
CA PHE A 292 -9.48 -9.12 11.09
C PHE A 292 -10.32 -9.98 12.02
N GLU A 293 -9.73 -10.80 12.87
CA GLU A 293 -10.47 -11.51 13.93
C GLU A 293 -10.61 -10.61 15.17
N ALA A 294 -9.49 -10.05 15.62
CA ALA A 294 -9.44 -9.07 16.71
C ALA A 294 -8.21 -8.19 16.55
N ALA A 295 -8.18 -7.01 17.14
CA ALA A 295 -6.97 -6.19 17.18
C ALA A 295 -6.70 -5.69 18.60
N TRP A 296 -5.43 -5.47 18.91
CA TRP A 296 -5.02 -4.92 20.20
C TRP A 296 -5.13 -3.39 20.17
N GLU A 297 -6.04 -2.85 20.98
CA GLU A 297 -6.28 -1.42 21.09
C GLU A 297 -5.59 -0.85 22.32
N ILE A 298 -4.70 0.11 22.11
CA ILE A 298 -3.95 0.78 23.17
C ILE A 298 -4.54 2.17 23.34
N PRO A 299 -4.94 2.62 24.55
CA PRO A 299 -5.34 4.01 24.77
C PRO A 299 -4.28 4.98 24.22
N ALA A 300 -4.67 5.99 23.46
CA ALA A 300 -3.69 6.85 22.77
C ALA A 300 -2.77 7.62 23.73
N THR A 301 -3.23 7.84 24.96
CA THR A 301 -2.50 8.44 26.08
C THR A 301 -1.35 7.58 26.62
N ASP A 302 -1.36 6.28 26.34
CA ASP A 302 -0.38 5.35 26.88
C ASP A 302 0.89 5.35 26.02
N GLU A 303 2.05 5.34 26.69
CA GLU A 303 3.37 5.32 26.03
C GLU A 303 3.75 3.92 25.52
N THR A 304 3.17 2.86 26.07
CA THR A 304 3.49 1.46 25.76
C THR A 304 2.24 0.65 25.43
N ALA A 305 2.41 -0.58 24.94
CA ALA A 305 1.29 -1.45 24.57
C ALA A 305 0.72 -2.29 25.72
N ILE A 306 1.25 -2.15 26.93
CA ILE A 306 0.93 -3.04 28.07
C ILE A 306 -0.56 -2.98 28.44
N ASN A 307 -1.15 -1.78 28.51
CA ASN A 307 -2.51 -1.60 29.00
C ASN A 307 -3.57 -1.62 27.88
N GLY A 308 -3.23 -2.19 26.72
CA GLY A 308 -4.23 -2.38 25.67
C GLY A 308 -5.23 -3.49 25.98
N TYR A 309 -6.14 -3.73 25.05
CA TYR A 309 -7.13 -4.81 25.14
C TYR A 309 -7.53 -5.30 23.76
N TRP A 310 -7.94 -6.57 23.66
CA TRP A 310 -8.41 -7.16 22.42
C TRP A 310 -9.84 -6.67 22.09
N VAL A 311 -10.03 -6.21 20.86
CA VAL A 311 -11.33 -5.82 20.32
C VAL A 311 -11.61 -6.63 19.06
N HIS A 312 -12.76 -7.30 19.00
CA HIS A 312 -13.14 -8.09 17.84
C HIS A 312 -13.38 -7.22 16.61
N ALA A 313 -12.95 -7.74 15.45
CA ALA A 313 -13.18 -7.16 14.14
C ALA A 313 -14.16 -8.05 13.35
N PRO A 314 -14.95 -7.48 12.41
CA PRO A 314 -15.91 -8.22 11.62
C PRO A 314 -15.25 -8.92 10.42
N GLY A 315 -14.13 -9.63 10.64
CA GLY A 315 -13.29 -10.19 9.59
C GLY A 315 -14.01 -11.15 8.67
N ASP A 316 -14.94 -11.96 9.20
CA ASP A 316 -15.76 -12.85 8.38
C ASP A 316 -16.64 -12.07 7.40
N ALA A 317 -17.33 -11.03 7.87
CA ALA A 317 -18.18 -10.20 7.01
C ALA A 317 -17.34 -9.43 5.98
N LEU A 318 -16.18 -8.90 6.39
CA LEU A 318 -15.26 -8.18 5.51
C LEU A 318 -14.68 -9.10 4.41
N LEU A 319 -14.13 -10.25 4.77
CA LEU A 319 -13.58 -11.20 3.80
C LEU A 319 -14.65 -11.75 2.86
N GLY A 320 -15.87 -11.97 3.37
CA GLY A 320 -17.04 -12.29 2.56
C GLY A 320 -17.32 -11.21 1.50
N ALA A 321 -17.35 -9.94 1.91
CA ALA A 321 -17.55 -8.82 0.99
C ALA A 321 -16.43 -8.70 -0.05
N ILE A 322 -15.16 -8.85 0.36
CA ILE A 322 -14.00 -8.83 -0.55
C ILE A 322 -14.08 -9.96 -1.57
N LYS A 323 -14.39 -11.20 -1.15
CA LYS A 323 -14.51 -12.33 -2.08
C LYS A 323 -15.71 -12.21 -3.00
N GLN A 324 -16.81 -11.60 -2.55
CA GLN A 324 -17.95 -11.32 -3.40
C GLN A 324 -17.61 -10.28 -4.49
N ALA A 325 -16.91 -9.20 -4.12
CA ALA A 325 -16.53 -8.14 -5.06
C ALA A 325 -15.40 -8.57 -6.02
N PHE A 326 -14.44 -9.37 -5.53
CA PHE A 326 -13.26 -9.79 -6.26
C PHE A 326 -13.08 -11.31 -6.17
N PRO A 327 -13.91 -12.12 -6.86
CA PRO A 327 -13.91 -13.59 -6.69
C PRO A 327 -12.57 -14.26 -7.05
N ASN A 328 -11.78 -13.63 -7.92
CA ASN A 328 -10.49 -14.14 -8.37
C ASN A 328 -9.30 -13.62 -7.56
N ILE A 329 -9.52 -12.75 -6.56
CA ILE A 329 -8.42 -12.20 -5.77
C ILE A 329 -7.73 -13.29 -4.97
N THR A 330 -6.40 -13.37 -5.06
CA THR A 330 -5.59 -14.29 -4.27
C THR A 330 -5.01 -13.52 -3.09
N LEU A 331 -5.48 -13.85 -1.88
CA LEU A 331 -5.01 -13.24 -0.64
C LEU A 331 -4.16 -14.23 0.15
N ILE A 332 -3.14 -13.70 0.83
CA ILE A 332 -2.22 -14.44 1.69
C ILE A 332 -2.29 -13.81 3.07
N ALA A 333 -2.52 -14.63 4.09
CA ALA A 333 -2.57 -14.18 5.46
C ALA A 333 -1.14 -14.16 6.03
N GLU A 334 -0.70 -12.98 6.47
CA GLU A 334 0.42 -12.91 7.42
C GLU A 334 -0.11 -13.31 8.79
N ASP A 335 0.22 -14.52 9.21
CA ASP A 335 -0.25 -15.16 10.44
C ASP A 335 0.92 -15.62 11.32
N LEU A 336 1.96 -14.79 11.44
CA LEU A 336 3.09 -15.03 12.31
C LEU A 336 2.79 -14.60 13.77
N GLY A 337 3.65 -15.03 14.68
CA GLY A 337 3.50 -14.77 16.11
C GLY A 337 2.51 -15.71 16.80
N VAL A 338 1.92 -15.25 17.91
CA VAL A 338 0.94 -16.04 18.67
C VAL A 338 -0.44 -15.88 18.05
N ILE A 339 -0.90 -16.94 17.37
CA ILE A 339 -2.17 -16.99 16.66
C ILE A 339 -3.18 -17.85 17.43
N THR A 340 -4.42 -17.37 17.54
CA THR A 340 -5.50 -18.10 18.22
C THR A 340 -6.26 -19.01 17.24
N PRO A 341 -6.96 -20.05 17.73
CA PRO A 341 -7.77 -20.92 16.88
C PRO A 341 -8.82 -20.19 16.03
N GLU A 342 -9.35 -19.06 16.50
CA GLU A 342 -10.32 -18.23 15.79
C GLU A 342 -9.72 -17.60 14.53
N VAL A 343 -8.48 -17.12 14.63
CA VAL A 343 -7.74 -16.56 13.48
C VAL A 343 -7.47 -17.65 12.44
N SER A 344 -7.02 -18.85 12.88
CA SER A 344 -6.83 -19.99 11.98
C SER A 344 -8.14 -20.41 11.32
N THR A 345 -9.24 -20.46 12.08
CA THR A 345 -10.58 -20.76 11.56
C THR A 345 -11.02 -19.75 10.49
N LEU A 346 -10.78 -18.46 10.73
CA LEU A 346 -11.09 -17.40 9.76
C LEU A 346 -10.25 -17.55 8.48
N ARG A 347 -8.93 -17.75 8.61
CA ARG A 347 -8.02 -17.97 7.48
C ARG A 347 -8.46 -19.18 6.63
N ASP A 348 -8.76 -20.30 7.30
CA ASP A 348 -9.09 -21.57 6.65
C ASP A 348 -10.47 -21.54 5.98
N LYS A 349 -11.45 -20.85 6.60
CA LYS A 349 -12.79 -20.62 6.00
C LYS A 349 -12.71 -19.97 4.62
N TYR A 350 -11.76 -19.06 4.42
CA TYR A 350 -11.53 -18.38 3.14
C TYR A 350 -10.43 -19.02 2.29
N ALA A 351 -9.88 -20.16 2.74
CA ALA A 351 -8.79 -20.90 2.11
C ALA A 351 -7.57 -20.01 1.77
N LEU A 352 -7.21 -19.12 2.70
CA LEU A 352 -6.06 -18.24 2.55
C LEU A 352 -4.78 -18.99 2.96
N PRO A 353 -3.71 -18.98 2.15
CA PRO A 353 -2.44 -19.51 2.59
C PRO A 353 -1.90 -18.71 3.78
N GLY A 354 -1.37 -19.40 4.79
CA GLY A 354 -0.58 -18.80 5.86
C GLY A 354 0.90 -18.68 5.47
N MET A 355 1.71 -18.07 6.35
CA MET A 355 3.15 -17.89 6.16
C MET A 355 3.95 -18.81 7.07
N LYS A 356 5.07 -19.33 6.56
CA LYS A 356 6.06 -20.08 7.34
C LYS A 356 7.45 -19.49 7.13
N ILE A 357 8.17 -19.19 8.21
CA ILE A 357 9.50 -18.58 8.16
C ILE A 357 10.54 -19.55 8.68
N LEU A 358 11.42 -20.04 7.82
CA LEU A 358 12.42 -21.05 8.18
C LEU A 358 13.42 -20.56 9.25
N GLN A 359 13.73 -19.27 9.30
CA GLN A 359 14.55 -18.71 10.37
C GLN A 359 13.95 -18.90 11.78
N PHE A 360 12.63 -19.11 11.91
CA PHE A 360 11.96 -19.38 13.18
C PHE A 360 11.84 -20.87 13.52
N ALA A 361 12.27 -21.76 12.62
CA ALA A 361 12.02 -23.21 12.73
C ALA A 361 12.92 -23.95 13.73
N PHE A 362 14.09 -23.39 14.05
CA PHE A 362 15.15 -24.14 14.75
C PHE A 362 15.31 -23.76 16.23
N GLY A 363 14.36 -23.00 16.79
CA GLY A 363 14.17 -22.83 18.22
C GLY A 363 12.96 -23.62 18.72
N GLY A 364 12.94 -24.01 19.99
CA GLY A 364 11.79 -24.72 20.59
C GLY A 364 11.85 -26.24 20.45
N GLN A 365 10.69 -26.86 20.22
CA GLN A 365 10.48 -28.32 20.19
C GLN A 365 10.13 -28.81 18.77
N ASP A 366 10.04 -30.13 18.57
CA ASP A 366 9.78 -30.78 17.27
C ASP A 366 8.38 -30.49 16.67
N ASP A 367 7.48 -29.91 17.48
CA ASP A 367 6.15 -29.44 17.07
C ASP A 367 6.15 -27.99 16.55
N ASN A 368 7.32 -27.35 16.42
CA ASN A 368 7.43 -26.01 15.87
C ASN A 368 6.79 -25.94 14.47
N PRO A 369 5.79 -25.08 14.25
CA PRO A 369 5.00 -25.05 13.01
C PRO A 369 5.82 -24.59 11.80
N TYR A 370 7.01 -24.02 12.00
CA TYR A 370 7.91 -23.58 10.94
C TYR A 370 8.89 -24.66 10.47
N LEU A 371 8.94 -25.83 11.13
CA LEU A 371 9.74 -26.96 10.67
C LEU A 371 9.20 -27.51 9.34
N PRO A 372 10.07 -27.92 8.39
CA PRO A 372 9.62 -28.39 7.08
C PRO A 372 8.63 -29.57 7.13
N HIS A 373 8.77 -30.50 8.09
CA HIS A 373 7.84 -31.64 8.23
C HIS A 373 6.47 -31.27 8.83
N ASN A 374 6.35 -30.08 9.43
CA ASN A 374 5.10 -29.53 9.97
C ASN A 374 4.42 -28.54 9.01
N THR A 375 5.01 -28.29 7.83
CA THR A 375 4.47 -27.33 6.86
C THR A 375 3.33 -27.93 6.05
N GLU A 376 2.18 -27.24 6.02
CA GLU A 376 1.01 -27.61 5.24
C GLU A 376 1.10 -27.14 3.78
N GLU A 377 0.41 -27.82 2.87
CA GLU A 377 0.42 -27.48 1.43
C GLU A 377 -0.05 -26.05 1.14
N ASN A 378 -1.06 -25.56 1.86
CA ASN A 378 -1.62 -24.22 1.70
C ASN A 378 -0.82 -23.18 2.51
N SER A 379 0.49 -23.09 2.24
CA SER A 379 1.41 -22.17 2.91
C SER A 379 2.33 -21.47 1.92
N VAL A 380 2.78 -20.27 2.27
CA VAL A 380 3.91 -19.60 1.63
C VAL A 380 5.11 -19.70 2.56
N VAL A 381 6.15 -20.41 2.12
CA VAL A 381 7.36 -20.66 2.92
C VAL A 381 8.47 -19.70 2.48
N TYR A 382 9.02 -18.98 3.46
CA TYR A 382 10.13 -18.05 3.28
C TYR A 382 11.37 -18.55 4.01
N THR A 383 12.54 -18.23 3.46
CA THR A 383 13.79 -18.30 4.24
C THR A 383 13.76 -17.26 5.36
N GLY A 384 13.43 -16.02 5.01
CA GLY A 384 13.20 -14.85 5.88
C GLY A 384 12.38 -13.81 5.12
N THR A 385 11.89 -12.77 5.81
CA THR A 385 11.10 -11.67 5.26
C THR A 385 11.75 -10.33 5.50
#